data_AF-S3J191-F1
#
_entry.id   AF-S3J191-F1
#
_cell.length_a   1.000
_cell.length_b   1.000
_cell.length_c   1.000
_cell.angle_alpha   90.00
_cell.angle_beta   90.00
_cell.angle_gamma   90.00
#
_symmetry.space_group_name_H-M   'P 1'
#
loop_
_entity.id
_entity.type
_entity.pdbx_description
1 polymer ?
#
loop_
_entity_poly.entity_id
_entity_poly.type
_entity_poly.pdbx_seq_one_letter_code
_entity_poly.pdbx_strand_id
1 'polypeptide(L)'
;MAMQHSFRRKLLEVALMAINGKSWIFLGLTISPFATPDPLVKSVLKNIHETLGNAGYFFIAFHAAAALLHHYVQKDNTLCRMLPDHNKPI
;
A
#
# COMPACT_ATOMS: atom_id res chain seq x y z
N MET A 1 -7.46 -0.56 -23.99
CA MET A 1 -6.23 -0.16 -23.25
C MET A 1 -6.61 0.76 -22.09
N ALA A 2 -7.13 0.24 -20.97
CA ALA A 2 -7.36 1.01 -19.73
C ALA A 2 -7.84 0.10 -18.57
N MET A 3 -7.10 -0.95 -18.19
CA MET A 3 -7.52 -1.76 -17.04
C MET A 3 -6.40 -2.52 -16.33
N GLN A 4 -5.28 -1.85 -16.00
CA GLN A 4 -4.18 -2.52 -15.29
C GLN A 4 -3.51 -1.72 -14.15
N HIS A 5 -4.10 -0.60 -13.68
CA HIS A 5 -3.46 0.25 -12.65
C HIS A 5 -4.08 0.25 -11.25
N SER A 6 -5.12 -0.53 -10.95
CA SER A 6 -5.87 -0.37 -9.68
C SER A 6 -5.75 -1.53 -8.67
N PHE A 7 -4.65 -2.30 -8.66
CA PHE A 7 -4.55 -3.48 -7.79
C PHE A 7 -3.82 -3.26 -6.44
N ARG A 8 -3.16 -2.12 -6.21
CA ARG A 8 -2.27 -1.95 -5.04
C ARG A 8 -2.87 -1.34 -3.76
N ARG A 9 -4.13 -0.88 -3.76
CA ARG A 9 -4.74 -0.23 -2.58
C ARG A 9 -6.16 -0.76 -2.39
N LYS A 10 -6.38 -1.74 -1.51
CA LYS A 10 -7.66 -2.48 -1.53
C LYS A 10 -8.42 -2.65 -0.22
N LEU A 11 -8.03 -1.99 0.87
CA LEU A 11 -8.87 -1.99 2.07
C LEU A 11 -9.22 -0.57 2.52
N LEU A 12 -8.22 0.30 2.67
CA LEU A 12 -8.47 1.67 3.11
C LEU A 12 -9.16 2.53 2.05
N GLU A 13 -8.84 2.33 0.75
CA GLU A 13 -9.58 2.98 -0.35
C GLU A 13 -11.01 2.47 -0.48
N VAL A 14 -11.22 1.15 -0.32
CA VAL A 14 -12.56 0.56 -0.35
C VAL A 14 -13.42 1.13 0.77
N ALA A 15 -12.83 1.26 1.97
CA ALA A 15 -13.49 1.91 3.10
C ALA A 15 -13.86 3.36 2.76
N LEU A 16 -12.90 4.19 2.31
CA LEU A 16 -13.14 5.59 1.93
C LEU A 16 -14.23 5.75 0.86
N MET A 17 -14.30 4.85 -0.12
CA MET A 17 -15.33 4.91 -1.15
C MET A 17 -16.70 4.43 -0.66
N ALA A 18 -16.75 3.45 0.26
CA ALA A 18 -17.99 2.95 0.83
C ALA A 18 -18.73 4.01 1.67
N ILE A 19 -18.01 4.87 2.40
CA ILE A 19 -18.58 6.01 3.14
C ILE A 19 -18.83 7.25 2.28
N ASN A 20 -18.48 7.24 0.99
CA ASN A 20 -18.64 8.41 0.12
C ASN A 20 -20.08 8.63 -0.37
N GLY A 21 -21.03 7.75 0.01
CA GLY A 21 -22.46 7.87 -0.28
C GLY A 21 -22.84 7.78 -1.76
N LYS A 22 -21.89 7.49 -2.65
CA LYS A 22 -22.10 7.35 -4.10
C LYS A 22 -21.80 5.92 -4.53
N SER A 23 -22.60 5.40 -5.45
CA SER A 23 -22.32 4.11 -6.11
C SER A 23 -20.99 4.17 -6.85
N TRP A 24 -20.18 3.12 -6.72
CA TRP A 24 -18.86 3.05 -7.35
C TRP A 24 -18.57 1.64 -7.86
N ILE A 25 -17.67 1.52 -8.83
CA ILE A 25 -17.34 0.24 -9.47
C ILE A 25 -16.07 -0.32 -8.83
N PHE A 26 -16.20 -1.41 -8.08
CA PHE A 26 -15.09 -2.15 -7.51
C PHE A 26 -14.95 -3.49 -8.22
N LEU A 27 -13.81 -3.72 -8.88
CA LEU A 27 -13.53 -4.96 -9.62
C LEU A 27 -14.60 -5.34 -10.66
N GLY A 28 -15.23 -4.34 -11.28
CA GLY A 28 -16.31 -4.55 -12.25
C GLY A 28 -17.70 -4.75 -11.63
N LEU A 29 -17.81 -4.79 -10.29
CA LEU A 29 -19.09 -4.83 -9.57
C LEU A 29 -19.50 -3.43 -9.15
N THR A 30 -20.75 -3.04 -9.44
CA THR A 30 -21.31 -1.78 -8.96
C THR A 30 -21.74 -1.97 -7.51
N ILE A 31 -21.01 -1.35 -6.59
CA ILE A 31 -21.30 -1.41 -5.16
C ILE A 31 -22.23 -0.25 -4.82
N SER A 32 -23.43 -0.57 -4.34
CA SER A 32 -24.35 0.41 -3.78
C SER A 32 -23.81 0.89 -2.42
N PRO A 33 -23.92 2.19 -2.08
CA PRO A 33 -23.43 2.71 -0.81
C PRO A 33 -24.12 1.98 0.35
N PHE A 34 -23.33 1.37 1.24
CA PHE A 34 -23.85 0.62 2.40
C PHE A 34 -23.80 1.43 3.70
N ALA A 35 -23.10 2.58 3.69
CA ALA A 35 -22.88 3.42 4.86
C ALA A 35 -23.39 4.84 4.60
N THR A 36 -24.02 5.43 5.62
CA THR A 36 -24.43 6.84 5.61
C THR A 36 -23.18 7.73 5.54
N PRO A 37 -23.09 8.67 4.60
CA PRO A 37 -21.95 9.56 4.50
C PRO A 37 -21.90 10.51 5.71
N ASP A 38 -20.96 10.26 6.62
CA ASP A 38 -20.62 11.16 7.72
C ASP A 38 -19.37 11.97 7.35
N PRO A 39 -19.47 13.32 7.26
CA PRO A 39 -18.34 14.18 6.89
C PRO A 39 -17.14 14.10 7.85
N LEU A 40 -17.38 13.85 9.14
CA LEU A 40 -16.36 13.75 10.17
C LEU A 40 -15.58 12.43 10.01
N VAL A 41 -16.28 11.30 9.85
CA VAL A 41 -15.65 10.00 9.63
C VAL A 41 -14.79 10.00 8.36
N LYS A 42 -15.30 10.61 7.28
CA LYS A 42 -14.55 10.78 6.03
C LYS A 42 -13.27 11.59 6.21
N SER A 43 -13.35 12.71 6.93
CA SER A 43 -12.20 13.58 7.17
C SER A 43 -11.10 12.86 7.97
N VAL A 44 -11.49 12.18 9.05
CA VAL A 44 -10.57 11.39 9.89
C VAL A 44 -9.88 10.30 9.07
N LEU A 45 -10.66 9.52 8.29
CA LEU A 45 -10.10 8.40 7.53
C LEU A 45 -9.15 8.88 6.42
N LYS A 46 -9.46 10.01 5.78
CA LYS A 46 -8.60 10.65 4.78
C LYS A 46 -7.28 11.10 5.43
N ASN A 47 -7.35 11.77 6.57
CA ASN A 47 -6.17 12.25 7.29
C ASN A 47 -5.26 11.10 7.73
N ILE A 48 -5.84 10.02 8.27
CA ILE A 48 -5.10 8.81 8.63
C ILE A 48 -4.45 8.19 7.38
N HIS A 49 -5.16 8.09 6.26
CA HIS A 49 -4.63 7.54 5.01
C HIS A 49 -3.44 8.34 4.48
N GLU A 50 -3.55 9.68 4.46
CA GLU A 50 -2.47 10.57 4.02
C GLU A 50 -1.26 10.45 4.94
N THR A 51 -1.47 10.46 6.26
CA THR A 51 -0.39 10.34 7.25
C THR A 51 0.31 8.98 7.14
N LEU A 52 -0.46 7.89 7.06
CA LEU A 52 0.08 6.54 6.97
C LEU A 52 0.76 6.30 5.63
N GLY A 53 0.26 6.91 4.55
CA GLY A 53 0.90 6.89 3.24
C GLY A 53 2.27 7.57 3.27
N ASN A 54 2.36 8.76 3.88
CA ASN A 54 3.63 9.48 4.01
C ASN A 54 4.63 8.75 4.92
N ALA A 55 4.16 8.24 6.07
CA ALA A 55 4.98 7.42 6.96
C ALA A 55 5.45 6.11 6.28
N GLY A 56 4.61 5.50 5.44
CA GLY A 56 4.95 4.30 4.69
C GLY A 56 6.17 4.49 3.77
N TYR A 57 6.29 5.64 3.10
CA TYR A 57 7.47 5.94 2.29
C TYR A 57 8.76 5.99 3.12
N PHE A 58 8.68 6.56 4.33
CA PHE A 58 9.81 6.57 5.26
C PHE A 58 10.23 5.14 5.64
N PHE A 59 9.29 4.25 5.96
CA PHE A 59 9.59 2.86 6.29
C PHE A 59 10.19 2.07 5.12
N ILE A 60 9.69 2.29 3.89
CA ILE A 60 10.24 1.66 2.69
C ILE A 60 11.69 2.10 2.46
N ALA A 61 11.96 3.41 2.55
CA ALA A 61 13.30 3.95 2.40
C ALA A 61 14.24 3.45 3.50
N PHE A 62 13.77 3.44 4.76
CA PHE A 62 14.52 2.91 5.89
C PHE A 62 14.86 1.43 5.69
N HIS A 63 13.91 0.62 5.23
CA HIS A 63 14.13 -0.79 4.94
C HIS A 63 15.17 -1.01 3.84
N ALA A 64 15.07 -0.26 2.73
CA ALA A 64 16.05 -0.32 1.65
C ALA A 64 17.46 0.10 2.12
N ALA A 65 17.55 1.18 2.91
CA ALA A 65 18.81 1.66 3.48
C ALA A 65 19.42 0.62 4.44
N ALA A 66 18.62 -0.03 5.28
CA ALA A 66 19.06 -1.12 6.14
C ALA A 66 19.62 -2.28 5.31
N ALA A 67 18.90 -2.73 4.26
CA ALA A 67 19.39 -3.80 3.38
C ALA A 67 20.74 -3.45 2.72
N LEU A 68 20.94 -2.19 2.31
CA LEU A 68 22.21 -1.73 1.75
C LEU A 68 23.32 -1.64 2.82
N LEU A 69 23.03 -1.16 4.03
CA LEU A 69 24.01 -1.14 5.13
C LEU A 69 24.48 -2.54 5.51
N HIS A 70 23.54 -3.48 5.61
CA HIS A 70 23.82 -4.90 5.84
C HIS A 70 24.71 -5.48 4.73
N HIS A 71 24.43 -5.13 3.47
CA HIS A 71 25.19 -5.63 2.33
C HIS A 71 26.60 -5.00 2.18
N TYR A 72 26.75 -3.68 2.37
CA TYR A 72 28.03 -2.99 2.14
C TYR A 72 28.94 -2.93 3.36
N VAL A 73 28.39 -2.78 4.57
CA VAL A 73 29.18 -2.64 5.81
C VAL A 73 29.35 -3.99 6.47
N GLN A 74 28.24 -4.68 6.75
CA GLN A 74 28.26 -5.98 7.43
C GLN A 74 28.61 -7.14 6.48
N LYS A 75 28.57 -6.90 5.16
CA LYS A 75 28.87 -7.87 4.11
C LYS A 75 28.07 -9.17 4.24
N ASP A 76 26.82 -9.05 4.66
CA ASP A 76 25.93 -10.18 4.74
C ASP A 76 25.19 -10.43 3.41
N ASN A 77 24.56 -11.59 3.31
CA ASN A 77 23.78 -11.99 2.15
C ASN A 77 22.29 -11.60 2.27
N THR A 78 21.94 -10.63 3.14
CA THR A 78 20.53 -10.25 3.39
C THR A 78 19.86 -9.75 2.12
N LEU A 79 20.53 -8.88 1.36
CA LEU A 79 20.01 -8.38 0.07
C LEU A 79 19.91 -9.49 -0.98
N CYS A 80 20.94 -10.34 -1.06
CA CYS A 80 21.02 -11.45 -2.01
C CYS A 80 19.89 -12.48 -1.82
N ARG A 81 19.43 -12.69 -0.58
CA ARG A 81 18.30 -13.59 -0.25
C ARG A 81 16.93 -13.04 -0.65
N MET A 82 16.83 -11.75 -0.98
CA MET A 82 15.60 -11.11 -1.46
C MET A 82 15.55 -11.02 -2.99
N LEU A 83 16.64 -11.38 -3.69
CA LEU A 83 16.68 -11.40 -5.14
C LEU A 83 16.10 -12.72 -5.66
N PRO A 84 15.26 -12.68 -6.71
CA PRO A 84 14.63 -13.88 -7.26
C PRO A 84 15.61 -14.86 -7.93
N ASP A 85 16.84 -14.43 -8.23
CA ASP A 85 17.90 -15.25 -8.79
C ASP A 85 19.08 -15.32 -7.81
N HIS A 86 19.06 -16.32 -6.93
CA HIS A 86 20.21 -16.65 -6.08
C HIS A 86 20.55 -18.13 -6.22
N ASN A 87 21.04 -18.50 -7.40
CA ASN A 87 21.57 -19.81 -7.75
C ASN A 87 23.01 -20.00 -7.23
N LYS A 88 23.20 -20.09 -5.91
CA LYS A 88 24.41 -20.70 -5.33
C LYS A 88 24.02 -21.78 -4.32
N PRO A 89 24.40 -23.06 -4.55
CA PRO A 89 24.30 -24.06 -3.50
C PRO A 89 25.30 -23.70 -2.38
N ILE A 90 24.80 -23.84 -1.17
CA ILE A 90 25.52 -23.73 0.12
C ILE A 90 26.68 -24.71 0.18
#